data_AF-A0AAJ3YF20-F1
#
_entry.id   AF-A0AAJ3YF20-F1
#
_cell.length_a   1.000
_cell.length_b   1.000
_cell.length_c   1.000
_cell.angle_alpha   90.00
_cell.angle_beta   90.00
_cell.angle_gamma   90.00
#
_symmetry.space_group_name_H-M   'P 1'
#
loop_
_entity.id
_entity.type
_entity.pdbx_description
1 polymer ?
#
loop_
_entity_poly.entity_id
_entity_poly.type
_entity_poly.pdbx_seq_one_letter_code
_entity_poly.pdbx_strand_id
1 'polypeptide(L)'
;MLWKTLTYFGDSMLLIPTAVIIALILPWKSDNRRALWYWLLAFGLAGLVVSVSKILFLGFGIGSARFNFTGFSGHSAMSATLWPVMLWLISGRCSSLWRGLAIGVGYVIPLMVGVSRLVIHAHSVSEVITGLLLGFTLSTAFLLSQRETALKGFSLPQIAAALLVPVLLLGHGRIATTQQFLAQFSARLAGMEKPYTRADLFRE
;
A
#
# COMPACT_ATOMS: atom_id res chain seq x y z
N MET A 1 5.97 -18.82 -10.42
CA MET A 1 6.99 -17.83 -9.98
C MET A 1 6.55 -16.38 -10.22
N LEU A 2 6.04 -16.02 -11.41
CA LEU A 2 5.60 -14.65 -11.76
C LEU A 2 4.65 -13.99 -10.73
N TRP A 3 3.62 -14.71 -10.26
CA TRP A 3 2.63 -14.14 -9.33
C TRP A 3 3.20 -13.78 -7.96
N LYS A 4 4.21 -14.53 -7.47
CA LYS A 4 4.91 -14.20 -6.22
C LYS A 4 5.71 -12.91 -6.36
N THR A 5 6.35 -12.71 -7.52
CA THR A 5 7.04 -11.46 -7.85
C THR A 5 6.08 -10.27 -7.98
N LEU A 6 4.88 -10.48 -8.54
CA LEU A 6 3.88 -9.41 -8.63
C LEU A 6 3.31 -9.02 -7.26
N THR A 7 3.05 -9.99 -6.39
CA THR A 7 2.65 -9.74 -5.01
C THR A 7 3.68 -8.91 -4.24
N TYR A 8 4.97 -9.04 -4.55
CA TYR A 8 6.04 -8.29 -3.89
C TYR A 8 5.90 -6.77 -4.06
N PHE A 9 5.39 -6.29 -5.20
CA PHE A 9 5.09 -4.87 -5.41
C PHE A 9 3.94 -4.35 -4.51
N GLY A 10 3.26 -5.24 -3.80
CA GLY A 10 2.27 -4.94 -2.77
C GLY A 10 2.73 -5.21 -1.35
N ASP A 11 3.96 -5.71 -1.15
CA ASP A 11 4.40 -6.18 0.15
C ASP A 11 4.72 -5.01 1.08
N SER A 12 4.21 -5.07 2.31
CA SER A 12 4.41 -4.01 3.31
C SER A 12 5.89 -3.81 3.66
N MET A 13 6.73 -4.85 3.54
CA MET A 13 8.16 -4.76 3.78
C MET A 13 8.88 -3.96 2.69
N LEU A 14 8.34 -3.88 1.47
CA LEU A 14 8.82 -2.98 0.42
C LEU A 14 8.18 -1.59 0.58
N LEU A 15 6.86 -1.55 0.75
CA LEU A 15 6.08 -0.32 0.66
C LEU A 15 6.29 0.61 1.86
N ILE A 16 6.38 0.09 3.09
CA ILE A 16 6.57 0.92 4.29
C ILE A 16 7.92 1.64 4.26
N PRO A 17 9.08 0.97 4.06
CA PRO A 17 10.35 1.67 3.96
C PRO A 17 10.38 2.67 2.80
N THR A 18 9.81 2.31 1.65
CA THR A 18 9.71 3.21 0.50
C THR A 18 8.88 4.45 0.84
N ALA A 19 7.78 4.29 1.56
CA ALA A 19 6.94 5.41 1.99
C ALA A 19 7.65 6.34 2.98
N VAL A 20 8.47 5.79 3.87
CA VAL A 20 9.33 6.57 4.78
C VAL A 20 10.37 7.35 3.98
N ILE A 21 11.02 6.72 3.01
CA ILE A 21 11.99 7.41 2.12
C ILE A 21 11.30 8.56 1.37
N ILE A 22 10.11 8.34 0.82
CA ILE A 22 9.31 9.38 0.17
C ILE A 22 9.04 10.53 1.13
N ALA A 23 8.61 10.25 2.37
CA ALA A 23 8.36 11.27 3.39
C ALA A 23 9.62 12.09 3.73
N LEU A 24 10.78 11.45 3.82
CA LEU A 24 12.06 12.13 4.10
C LEU A 24 12.51 13.02 2.93
N ILE A 25 12.29 12.58 1.69
CA ILE A 25 12.77 13.26 0.49
C ILE A 25 11.84 14.41 0.06
N LEU A 26 10.53 14.27 0.28
CA LEU A 26 9.52 15.23 -0.19
C LEU A 26 9.84 16.70 0.14
N PRO A 27 10.23 17.05 1.39
CA PRO A 27 10.53 18.43 1.77
C PRO A 27 11.66 19.09 0.98
N TRP A 28 12.59 18.30 0.42
CA TRP A 28 13.71 18.83 -0.36
C TRP A 28 13.44 18.89 -1.86
N LYS A 29 12.55 18.02 -2.35
CA LYS A 29 12.24 17.85 -3.78
C LYS A 29 10.99 18.58 -4.24
N SER A 30 10.06 18.84 -3.33
CA SER A 30 8.83 19.61 -3.57
C SER A 30 9.02 21.04 -3.08
N ASP A 31 8.58 22.02 -3.87
CA ASP A 31 8.44 23.41 -3.42
C ASP A 31 7.24 23.60 -2.47
N ASN A 32 6.25 22.71 -2.54
CA ASN A 32 5.09 22.69 -1.66
C ASN A 32 5.40 21.94 -0.35
N ARG A 33 5.55 22.69 0.76
CA ARG A 33 5.78 22.13 2.10
C ARG A 33 4.61 21.30 2.63
N ARG A 34 3.38 21.50 2.12
CA ARG A 34 2.20 20.72 2.52
C ARG A 34 2.20 19.31 1.95
N ALA A 35 3.01 19.06 0.91
CA ALA A 35 3.11 17.75 0.29
C ALA A 35 3.47 16.66 1.30
N LEU A 36 4.36 16.94 2.27
CA LEU A 36 4.69 15.98 3.32
C LEU A 36 3.46 15.58 4.14
N TRP A 37 2.67 16.57 4.58
CA TRP A 37 1.49 16.32 5.39
C TRP A 37 0.41 15.55 4.63
N TYR A 38 0.17 15.90 3.36
CA TYR A 38 -0.73 15.13 2.51
C TYR A 38 -0.25 13.70 2.29
N TRP A 39 1.07 13.50 2.16
CA TRP A 39 1.64 12.16 2.02
C TRP A 39 1.46 11.32 3.30
N LEU A 40 1.80 11.89 4.46
CA LEU A 40 1.62 11.24 5.75
C LEU A 40 0.14 10.92 6.01
N LEU A 41 -0.75 11.84 5.65
CA LEU A 41 -2.19 11.62 5.76
C LEU A 41 -2.66 10.51 4.82
N ALA A 42 -2.29 10.55 3.53
CA ALA A 42 -2.72 9.56 2.54
C ALA A 42 -2.19 8.15 2.89
N PHE A 43 -0.90 8.01 3.11
CA PHE A 43 -0.30 6.70 3.41
C PHE A 43 -0.66 6.21 4.81
N GLY A 44 -0.67 7.11 5.80
CA GLY A 44 -1.08 6.80 7.17
C GLY A 44 -2.54 6.37 7.26
N LEU A 45 -3.45 7.06 6.57
CA LEU A 45 -4.87 6.70 6.54
C LEU A 45 -5.10 5.36 5.83
N ALA A 46 -4.39 5.09 4.72
CA ALA A 46 -4.46 3.78 4.07
C ALA A 46 -4.04 2.65 5.03
N GLY A 47 -2.89 2.80 5.69
CA GLY A 47 -2.39 1.83 6.66
C GLY A 47 -3.32 1.66 7.87
N LEU A 48 -3.87 2.76 8.39
CA LEU A 48 -4.80 2.76 9.51
C LEU A 48 -6.10 2.02 9.17
N VAL A 49 -6.76 2.38 8.06
CA VAL A 49 -8.03 1.75 7.64
C VAL A 49 -7.83 0.25 7.39
N VAL A 50 -6.75 -0.14 6.71
CA VAL A 50 -6.41 -1.56 6.51
C VAL A 50 -6.22 -2.27 7.84
N SER A 51 -5.43 -1.71 8.75
CA SER A 51 -5.12 -2.34 10.04
C SER A 51 -6.36 -2.48 10.92
N VAL A 52 -7.15 -1.41 11.05
CA VAL A 52 -8.39 -1.39 11.82
C VAL A 52 -9.39 -2.39 11.24
N SER A 53 -9.59 -2.43 9.92
CA SER A 53 -10.53 -3.38 9.31
C SER A 53 -10.17 -4.84 9.60
N LYS A 54 -8.87 -5.16 9.66
CA LYS A 54 -8.41 -6.50 10.01
C LYS A 54 -8.58 -6.80 11.49
N ILE A 55 -8.34 -5.81 12.36
CA ILE A 55 -8.56 -5.97 13.81
C ILE A 55 -10.05 -6.21 14.09
N LEU A 56 -10.93 -5.47 13.42
CA LEU A 56 -12.39 -5.65 13.54
C LEU A 56 -12.81 -7.07 13.17
N PHE A 57 -12.28 -7.62 12.09
CA PHE A 57 -12.57 -9.00 11.72
C PHE A 57 -11.89 -10.02 12.65
N LEU A 58 -10.56 -9.97 12.79
CA LEU A 58 -9.78 -10.98 13.52
C LEU A 58 -10.09 -11.00 15.03
N GLY A 59 -10.43 -9.84 15.60
CA GLY A 59 -10.77 -9.71 17.01
C GLY A 59 -12.26 -9.84 17.30
N PHE A 60 -13.12 -9.31 16.43
CA PHE A 60 -14.55 -9.15 16.76
C PHE A 60 -15.49 -9.83 15.75
N GLY A 61 -14.97 -10.56 14.78
CA GLY A 61 -15.78 -11.24 13.75
C GLY A 61 -16.48 -10.30 12.77
N ILE A 62 -16.21 -8.98 12.84
CA ILE A 62 -16.91 -7.98 12.02
C ILE A 62 -16.42 -8.10 10.57
N GLY A 63 -17.23 -8.77 9.75
CA GLY A 63 -17.02 -8.99 8.33
C GLY A 63 -18.34 -9.12 7.59
N SER A 64 -18.29 -9.65 6.36
CA SER A 64 -19.51 -9.95 5.60
C SER A 64 -19.38 -11.25 4.82
N ALA A 65 -20.13 -12.28 5.23
CA ALA A 65 -20.20 -13.55 4.52
C ALA A 65 -20.74 -13.37 3.09
N ARG A 66 -21.78 -12.53 2.92
CA ARG A 66 -22.38 -12.19 1.62
C ARG A 66 -21.35 -11.72 0.59
N PHE A 67 -20.39 -10.91 1.02
CA PHE A 67 -19.33 -10.38 0.15
C PHE A 67 -18.00 -11.12 0.31
N ASN A 68 -17.93 -12.18 1.11
CA ASN A 68 -16.69 -12.86 1.48
C ASN A 68 -15.61 -11.88 1.98
N PHE A 69 -15.99 -10.93 2.84
CA PHE A 69 -15.15 -9.81 3.26
C PHE A 69 -14.65 -9.98 4.70
N THR A 70 -13.32 -9.96 4.88
CA THR A 70 -12.65 -10.07 6.19
C THR A 70 -11.77 -8.86 6.51
N GLY A 71 -11.86 -7.80 5.70
CA GLY A 71 -11.04 -6.59 5.83
C GLY A 71 -10.34 -6.21 4.52
N PHE A 72 -9.86 -4.97 4.45
CA PHE A 72 -9.26 -4.44 3.23
C PHE A 72 -7.95 -5.17 2.87
N SER A 73 -7.74 -5.44 1.58
CA SER A 73 -6.49 -6.01 1.11
C SER A 73 -5.35 -5.00 1.26
N GLY A 74 -4.50 -5.22 2.27
CA GLY A 74 -3.36 -4.33 2.54
C GLY A 74 -2.37 -4.24 1.38
N HIS A 75 -2.15 -5.32 0.64
CA HIS A 75 -1.28 -5.28 -0.55
C HIS A 75 -1.85 -4.37 -1.62
N SER A 76 -3.16 -4.49 -1.87
CA SER A 76 -3.84 -3.71 -2.89
C SER A 76 -3.91 -2.23 -2.49
N ALA A 77 -4.33 -1.94 -1.26
CA ALA A 77 -4.47 -0.57 -0.75
C ALA A 77 -3.14 0.18 -0.68
N MET A 78 -2.12 -0.42 -0.05
CA MET A 78 -0.84 0.24 0.15
C MET A 78 -0.11 0.45 -1.19
N SER A 79 -0.21 -0.53 -2.11
CA SER A 79 0.33 -0.43 -3.46
C SER A 79 -0.35 0.70 -4.24
N ALA A 80 -1.69 0.75 -4.21
CA ALA A 80 -2.50 1.77 -4.87
C ALA A 80 -2.28 3.21 -4.34
N THR A 81 -1.92 3.34 -3.07
CA THR A 81 -1.52 4.63 -2.50
C THR A 81 -0.10 5.03 -2.93
N LEU A 82 0.83 4.07 -3.00
CA LEU A 82 2.27 4.36 -3.16
C LEU A 82 2.71 4.55 -4.61
N TRP A 83 2.41 3.61 -5.51
CA TRP A 83 3.00 3.59 -6.85
C TRP A 83 2.69 4.82 -7.71
N PRO A 84 1.44 5.33 -7.74
CA PRO A 84 1.15 6.58 -8.47
C PRO A 84 1.96 7.77 -7.95
N VAL A 85 2.09 7.89 -6.62
CA VAL A 85 2.82 9.00 -5.97
C VAL A 85 4.33 8.86 -6.16
N MET A 86 4.87 7.65 -6.07
CA MET A 86 6.28 7.38 -6.31
C MET A 86 6.67 7.72 -7.76
N LEU A 87 5.87 7.27 -8.73
CA LEU A 87 6.14 7.55 -10.14
C LEU A 87 5.94 9.03 -10.50
N TRP A 88 4.98 9.71 -9.86
CA TRP A 88 4.87 11.18 -9.92
C TRP A 88 6.13 11.88 -9.41
N LEU A 89 6.68 11.43 -8.27
CA LEU A 89 7.84 12.05 -7.64
C LEU A 89 9.10 11.91 -8.50
N ILE A 90 9.40 10.69 -8.99
CA ILE A 90 10.63 10.45 -9.77
C ILE A 90 10.57 11.07 -11.18
N SER A 91 9.36 11.22 -11.75
CA SER A 91 9.15 11.81 -13.08
C SER A 91 9.14 13.34 -13.09
N GLY A 92 9.51 14.00 -11.98
CA GLY A 92 9.48 15.47 -11.85
C GLY A 92 10.30 16.24 -12.89
N ARG A 93 11.31 15.62 -13.52
CA ARG A 93 12.13 16.22 -14.61
C ARG A 93 11.63 15.92 -16.02
N CYS A 94 10.66 15.02 -16.15
CA CYS A 94 10.16 14.58 -17.44
C CYS A 94 9.20 15.62 -18.03
N SER A 95 9.06 15.64 -19.36
CA SER A 95 8.01 16.42 -20.03
C SER A 95 6.62 15.99 -19.53
N SER A 96 5.62 16.87 -19.66
CA SER A 96 4.23 16.59 -19.24
C SER A 96 3.69 15.23 -19.71
N LEU A 97 3.94 14.86 -20.98
CA LEU A 97 3.52 13.58 -21.54
C LEU A 97 4.11 12.37 -20.78
N TRP A 98 5.45 12.32 -20.68
CA TRP A 98 6.15 11.25 -19.98
C TRP A 98 5.82 11.19 -18.48
N ARG A 99 5.58 12.33 -17.85
CA ARG A 99 5.09 12.40 -16.47
C ARG A 99 3.70 11.78 -16.33
N GLY A 100 2.78 12.11 -17.24
CA GLY A 100 1.45 11.49 -17.29
C GLY A 100 1.51 9.97 -17.50
N LEU A 101 2.36 9.50 -18.41
CA LEU A 101 2.58 8.06 -18.64
C LEU A 101 3.14 7.35 -17.40
N ALA A 102 4.13 7.94 -16.73
CA ALA A 102 4.70 7.39 -15.51
C ALA A 102 3.64 7.26 -14.40
N ILE A 103 2.81 8.28 -14.19
CA ILE A 103 1.70 8.23 -13.25
C ILE A 103 0.71 7.12 -13.65
N GLY A 104 0.36 7.03 -14.94
CA GLY A 104 -0.52 5.99 -15.47
C GLY A 104 -0.01 4.57 -15.19
N VAL A 105 1.28 4.31 -15.41
CA VAL A 105 1.94 3.05 -15.02
C VAL A 105 1.79 2.80 -13.51
N GLY A 106 1.87 3.86 -12.70
CA GLY A 106 1.71 3.80 -11.25
C GLY A 106 0.31 3.35 -10.81
N TYR A 107 -0.72 3.63 -11.61
CA TYR A 107 -2.06 3.11 -11.39
C TYR A 107 -2.23 1.66 -11.88
N VAL A 108 -1.44 1.22 -12.86
CA VAL A 108 -1.50 -0.16 -13.39
C VAL A 108 -0.84 -1.17 -12.45
N ILE A 109 0.30 -0.84 -11.84
CA ILE A 109 1.03 -1.76 -10.94
C ILE A 109 0.12 -2.33 -9.82
N PRO A 110 -0.66 -1.51 -9.07
CA PRO A 110 -1.56 -1.99 -8.04
C PRO A 110 -2.67 -2.92 -8.55
N LEU A 111 -3.15 -2.72 -9.79
CA LEU A 111 -4.11 -3.64 -10.40
C LEU A 111 -3.48 -5.02 -10.58
N MET A 112 -2.24 -5.08 -11.08
CA MET A 112 -1.50 -6.35 -11.22
C MET A 112 -1.25 -7.01 -9.86
N VAL A 113 -0.92 -6.22 -8.84
CA VAL A 113 -0.79 -6.69 -7.45
C VAL A 113 -2.13 -7.28 -6.98
N GLY A 114 -3.24 -6.57 -7.16
CA GLY A 114 -4.58 -7.03 -6.78
C GLY A 114 -4.95 -8.35 -7.45
N VAL A 115 -4.76 -8.45 -8.77
CA VAL A 115 -4.98 -9.71 -9.52
C VAL A 115 -4.11 -10.83 -8.95
N SER A 116 -2.84 -10.57 -8.65
CA SER A 116 -1.96 -11.58 -8.05
C SER A 116 -2.52 -12.12 -6.73
N ARG A 117 -3.17 -11.27 -5.90
CA ARG A 117 -3.76 -11.69 -4.62
C ARG A 117 -4.96 -12.61 -4.79
N LEU A 118 -5.73 -12.42 -5.87
CA LEU A 118 -6.85 -13.29 -6.22
C LEU A 118 -6.35 -14.65 -6.73
N VAL A 119 -5.36 -14.64 -7.61
CA VAL A 119 -4.79 -15.86 -8.22
C VAL A 119 -4.13 -16.76 -7.17
N ILE A 120 -3.46 -16.19 -6.17
CA ILE A 120 -2.88 -16.98 -5.06
C ILE A 120 -3.88 -17.30 -3.94
N HIS A 121 -5.17 -17.02 -4.14
CA HIS A 121 -6.26 -17.26 -3.18
C HIS A 121 -6.03 -16.68 -1.78
N ALA A 122 -5.28 -15.59 -1.68
CA ALA A 122 -4.96 -14.99 -0.38
C ALA A 122 -5.99 -13.94 0.06
N HIS A 123 -6.80 -13.42 -0.85
CA HIS A 123 -7.87 -12.46 -0.60
C HIS A 123 -9.07 -12.76 -1.49
N SER A 124 -10.26 -12.34 -1.04
CA SER A 124 -11.44 -12.35 -1.90
C SER A 124 -11.48 -11.12 -2.82
N VAL A 125 -12.38 -11.17 -3.80
CA VAL A 125 -12.59 -10.07 -4.76
C VAL A 125 -13.00 -8.78 -4.05
N SER A 126 -13.90 -8.85 -3.05
CA SER A 126 -14.36 -7.67 -2.31
C SER A 126 -13.22 -6.97 -1.56
N GLU A 127 -12.30 -7.73 -0.97
CA GLU A 127 -11.16 -7.19 -0.22
C GLU A 127 -10.15 -6.50 -1.14
N VAL A 128 -9.93 -7.07 -2.33
CA VAL A 128 -9.04 -6.48 -3.34
C VAL A 128 -9.66 -5.21 -3.91
N ILE A 129 -10.93 -5.24 -4.32
CA ILE A 129 -11.63 -4.07 -4.87
C ILE A 129 -11.67 -2.93 -3.86
N THR A 130 -12.11 -3.19 -2.63
CA THR A 130 -12.19 -2.15 -1.59
C THR A 130 -10.79 -1.61 -1.23
N GLY A 131 -9.77 -2.48 -1.20
CA GLY A 131 -8.38 -2.07 -1.04
C GLY A 131 -7.90 -1.13 -2.15
N LEU A 132 -8.11 -1.51 -3.42
CA LEU A 132 -7.74 -0.69 -4.58
C LEU A 132 -8.47 0.66 -4.58
N LEU A 133 -9.78 0.66 -4.33
CA LEU A 133 -10.59 1.88 -4.25
C LEU A 133 -10.07 2.84 -3.19
N LEU A 134 -9.76 2.32 -1.98
CA LEU A 134 -9.17 3.11 -0.91
C LEU A 134 -7.86 3.74 -1.36
N GLY A 135 -6.92 2.93 -1.87
CA GLY A 135 -5.60 3.44 -2.23
C GLY A 135 -5.62 4.40 -3.42
N PHE A 136 -6.41 4.12 -4.45
CA PHE A 136 -6.56 5.02 -5.61
C PHE A 136 -7.24 6.34 -5.23
N THR A 137 -8.20 6.31 -4.32
CA THR A 137 -8.82 7.56 -3.83
C THR A 137 -7.77 8.43 -3.15
N LEU A 138 -6.95 7.84 -2.27
CA LEU A 138 -5.94 8.56 -1.50
C LEU A 138 -4.78 9.06 -2.38
N SER A 139 -4.28 8.25 -3.30
CA SER A 139 -3.22 8.69 -4.24
C SER A 139 -3.73 9.73 -5.22
N THR A 140 -4.95 9.59 -5.74
CA THR A 140 -5.55 10.61 -6.63
C THR A 140 -5.77 11.92 -5.89
N ALA A 141 -6.32 11.90 -4.67
CA ALA A 141 -6.48 13.10 -3.85
C ALA A 141 -5.14 13.79 -3.57
N PHE A 142 -4.09 13.01 -3.25
CA PHE A 142 -2.74 13.53 -3.13
C PHE A 142 -2.28 14.18 -4.44
N LEU A 143 -2.32 13.49 -5.57
CA LEU A 143 -1.83 14.00 -6.85
C LEU A 143 -2.57 15.25 -7.31
N LEU A 144 -3.89 15.32 -7.12
CA LEU A 144 -4.70 16.50 -7.41
C LEU A 144 -4.30 17.69 -6.53
N SER A 145 -4.00 17.46 -5.25
CA SER A 145 -3.49 18.51 -4.34
C SER A 145 -2.10 19.02 -4.72
N GLN A 146 -1.35 18.25 -5.52
CA GLN A 146 0.02 18.55 -5.92
C GLN A 146 0.17 18.88 -7.42
N ARG A 147 -0.93 19.19 -8.12
CA ARG A 147 -0.91 19.41 -9.58
C ARG A 147 -0.04 20.60 -10.02
N GLU A 148 -0.02 21.66 -9.21
CA GLU A 148 0.77 22.88 -9.46
C GLU A 148 2.16 22.83 -8.80
N THR A 149 2.49 21.73 -8.12
CA THR A 149 3.75 21.60 -7.38
C THR A 149 4.92 21.39 -8.35
N ALA A 150 5.94 22.24 -8.24
CA ALA A 150 7.18 22.07 -8.99
C ALA A 150 8.09 21.07 -8.28
N LEU A 151 8.51 20.05 -9.03
CA LEU A 151 9.40 19.00 -8.53
C LEU A 151 10.82 19.20 -9.03
N LYS A 152 11.79 19.16 -8.10
CA LYS A 152 13.19 18.98 -8.46
C LYS A 152 13.38 17.54 -8.89
N GLY A 153 13.99 17.32 -10.05
CA GLY A 153 14.28 15.96 -10.48
C GLY A 153 15.33 15.26 -9.63
N PHE A 154 15.41 13.96 -9.86
CA PHE A 154 16.38 13.08 -9.22
C PHE A 154 17.58 12.88 -10.14
N SER A 155 18.76 12.67 -9.56
CA SER A 155 19.89 12.08 -10.29
C SER A 155 19.75 10.56 -10.33
N LEU A 156 20.32 9.90 -11.34
CA LEU A 156 20.30 8.44 -11.45
C LEU A 156 20.80 7.72 -10.17
N PRO A 157 21.88 8.19 -9.49
CA PRO A 157 22.30 7.60 -8.22
C PRO A 157 21.27 7.75 -7.10
N GLN A 158 20.51 8.85 -7.05
CA GLN A 158 19.46 9.05 -6.05
C GLN A 158 18.29 8.09 -6.27
N ILE A 159 17.89 7.88 -7.53
CA ILE A 159 16.86 6.90 -7.89
C ILE A 159 17.35 5.49 -7.55
N ALA A 160 18.60 5.17 -7.93
CA ALA A 160 19.21 3.87 -7.63
C ALA A 160 19.25 3.62 -6.12
N ALA A 161 19.75 4.57 -5.31
CA ALA A 161 19.80 4.43 -3.86
C ALA A 161 18.41 4.28 -3.22
N ALA A 162 17.42 5.07 -3.67
CA ALA A 162 16.05 4.99 -3.18
C ALA A 162 15.38 3.64 -3.49
N LEU A 163 15.75 2.99 -4.60
CA LEU A 163 15.28 1.66 -4.97
C LEU A 163 16.10 0.52 -4.32
N LEU A 164 17.40 0.72 -4.14
CA LEU A 164 18.32 -0.29 -3.61
C LEU A 164 18.13 -0.50 -2.10
N VAL A 165 17.86 0.57 -1.34
CA VAL A 165 17.70 0.50 0.12
C VAL A 165 16.54 -0.42 0.54
N PRO A 166 15.32 -0.28 -0.01
CA PRO A 166 14.24 -1.23 0.27
C PRO A 166 14.62 -2.67 -0.11
N VAL A 167 15.26 -2.89 -1.26
CA VAL A 167 15.67 -4.22 -1.73
C VAL A 167 16.71 -4.87 -0.79
N LEU A 168 17.68 -4.10 -0.29
CA LEU A 168 18.71 -4.59 0.64
C LEU A 168 18.17 -4.90 2.03
N LEU A 169 17.25 -4.07 2.54
CA LEU A 169 16.56 -4.31 3.82
C LEU A 169 15.76 -5.63 3.81
N LEU A 170 15.42 -6.13 2.62
CA LEU A 170 14.64 -7.35 2.42
C LEU A 170 15.47 -8.63 2.31
N GLY A 171 16.78 -8.53 2.05
CA GLY A 171 17.70 -9.69 2.09
C GLY A 171 17.79 -10.38 3.45
N HIS A 172 17.28 -9.76 4.51
CA HIS A 172 17.32 -10.25 5.90
C HIS A 172 16.06 -11.03 6.34
N GLY A 173 15.21 -11.48 5.41
CA GLY A 173 14.47 -12.74 5.54
C GLY A 173 13.52 -12.91 6.74
N ARG A 174 12.57 -12.00 6.97
CA ARG A 174 11.42 -12.27 7.88
C ARG A 174 10.08 -12.08 7.19
N ILE A 175 9.79 -12.98 6.25
CA ILE A 175 8.50 -13.09 5.58
C ILE A 175 7.43 -13.34 6.68
N ALA A 176 6.45 -12.44 6.81
CA ALA A 176 5.20 -12.60 7.60
C ALA A 176 5.10 -12.07 9.05
N THR A 177 5.85 -11.04 9.48
CA THR A 177 5.63 -10.44 10.81
C THR A 177 4.32 -9.63 10.94
N THR A 178 3.90 -8.86 9.93
CA THR A 178 2.76 -7.91 10.11
C THR A 178 1.40 -8.59 10.24
N GLN A 179 1.14 -9.65 9.47
CA GLN A 179 -0.14 -10.38 9.55
C GLN A 179 -0.24 -11.18 10.84
N GLN A 180 0.83 -11.88 11.24
CA GLN A 180 0.88 -12.59 12.51
C GLN A 180 0.77 -11.62 13.69
N PHE A 181 1.46 -10.47 13.61
CA PHE A 181 1.36 -9.42 14.61
C PHE A 181 -0.08 -8.90 14.75
N LEU A 182 -0.75 -8.57 13.64
CA LEU A 182 -2.15 -8.13 13.67
C LEU A 182 -3.07 -9.19 14.24
N ALA A 183 -2.88 -10.46 13.88
CA ALA A 183 -3.67 -11.57 14.41
C ALA A 183 -3.50 -11.74 15.92
N GLN A 184 -2.26 -11.75 16.42
CA GLN A 184 -1.96 -11.85 17.85
C GLN A 184 -2.46 -10.63 18.63
N PHE A 185 -2.26 -9.43 18.08
CA PHE A 185 -2.74 -8.18 18.67
C PHE A 185 -4.26 -8.16 18.77
N SER A 186 -4.96 -8.57 17.71
CA SER A 186 -6.43 -8.62 17.68
C SER A 186 -6.99 -9.63 18.67
N ALA A 187 -6.40 -10.84 18.75
CA ALA A 187 -6.80 -11.86 19.71
C ALA A 187 -6.62 -11.38 21.16
N ARG A 188 -5.48 -10.74 21.47
CA ARG A 188 -5.25 -10.13 22.79
C ARG A 188 -6.24 -9.01 23.10
N LEU A 189 -6.52 -8.14 22.14
CA LEU A 189 -7.45 -7.02 22.32
C LEU A 189 -8.88 -7.50 22.59
N ALA A 190 -9.29 -8.59 21.96
CA ALA A 190 -10.60 -9.20 22.13
C ALA A 190 -10.69 -10.21 23.29
N GLY A 191 -9.59 -10.47 24.00
CA GLY A 191 -9.55 -11.44 25.10
C GLY A 191 -9.72 -12.90 24.66
N MET A 192 -9.37 -13.24 23.42
CA MET A 192 -9.53 -14.58 22.84
C MET A 192 -8.20 -15.33 22.72
N GLU A 193 -8.24 -16.66 22.83
CA GLU A 193 -7.06 -17.51 22.62
C GLU A 193 -6.62 -17.58 21.15
N LYS A 194 -7.58 -17.49 20.22
CA LYS A 194 -7.35 -17.56 18.78
C LYS A 194 -8.18 -16.48 18.05
N PRO A 195 -7.63 -15.86 17.00
CA PRO A 195 -8.36 -14.89 16.18
C PRO A 195 -9.46 -15.57 15.35
N TYR A 196 -10.50 -14.82 15.03
CA TYR A 196 -11.53 -15.23 14.06
C TYR A 196 -10.91 -15.60 12.73
N THR A 197 -11.42 -16.67 12.11
CA THR A 197 -10.98 -17.12 10.81
C THR A 197 -12.06 -16.91 9.75
N ARG A 198 -11.64 -16.89 8.48
CA ARG A 198 -12.56 -16.85 7.34
C ARG A 198 -13.56 -18.02 7.35
N ALA A 199 -13.19 -19.18 7.91
CA ALA A 199 -14.11 -20.31 8.02
C ALA A 199 -15.24 -20.03 9.02
N ASP A 200 -14.96 -19.27 10.09
CA ASP A 200 -15.96 -18.91 11.10
C ASP A 200 -16.99 -17.94 10.52
N LEU A 201 -16.59 -17.05 9.61
CA LEU A 201 -17.49 -16.13 8.89
C LEU A 201 -18.62 -16.84 8.13
N PHE A 202 -18.42 -18.08 7.68
CA PHE A 202 -19.43 -18.84 6.92
C PHE A 202 -20.18 -19.88 7.77
N ARG A 203 -19.91 -19.94 9.07
CA ARG A 203 -20.62 -20.82 10.02
C ARG A 203 -21.76 -20.10 10.74
N GLU A 204 -21.73 -18.77 10.77
CA GLU A 204 -22.80 -17.89 11.26
C GLU A 204 -23.88 -17.68 10.19
#